data_AF-A0A544UTJ5-F1
#
_entry.id   AF-A0A544UTJ5-F1
#
_cell.length_a   1.000
_cell.length_b   1.000
_cell.length_c   1.000
_cell.angle_alpha   90.00
_cell.angle_beta   90.00
_cell.angle_gamma   90.00
#
_symmetry.space_group_name_H-M   'P 1'
#
loop_
_entity.id
_entity.type
_entity.pdbx_description
1 polymer ?
#
loop_
_entity_poly.entity_id
_entity_poly.type
_entity_poly.pdbx_seq_one_letter_code
_entity_poly.pdbx_strand_id
1 'polypeptide(L)' 'MNLQVIEYYENLLKFEVMETQYTSTSQTLNEIVEEYIEQNAVHENDILTAYTNVMKELIG' A
#
# COMPACT_ATOMS: atom_id res chain seq x y z
N MET A 1 -7.31 -13.08 -6.36
CA MET A 1 -6.21 -12.14 -6.57
C MET A 1 -6.10 -11.80 -8.04
N ASN A 2 -5.98 -10.50 -8.34
CA ASN A 2 -5.91 -9.94 -9.69
C ASN A 2 -4.63 -9.11 -9.82
N LEU A 3 -3.74 -9.50 -10.74
CA LEU A 3 -2.43 -8.85 -10.94
C LEU A 3 -2.54 -7.36 -11.25
N GLN A 4 -3.53 -6.94 -12.04
CA GLN A 4 -3.71 -5.53 -12.38
C GLN A 4 -4.14 -4.70 -11.16
N VAL A 5 -4.92 -5.29 -10.27
CA VAL A 5 -5.36 -4.65 -9.02
C VAL A 5 -4.20 -4.57 -8.04
N ILE A 6 -3.36 -5.60 -7.97
CA ILE A 6 -2.14 -5.60 -7.16
C ILE A 6 -1.19 -4.50 -7.63
N GLU A 7 -0.87 -4.43 -8.93
CA GLU A 7 -0.02 -3.38 -9.50
C GLU A 7 -0.57 -1.98 -9.24
N TYR A 8 -1.90 -1.81 -9.29
CA TYR A 8 -2.55 -0.55 -8.94
C TYR A 8 -2.27 -0.14 -7.49
N TYR A 9 -2.52 -1.03 -6.53
CA TYR A 9 -2.27 -0.74 -5.11
C TYR A 9 -0.78 -0.60 -4.79
N GLU A 10 0.11 -1.32 -5.48
CA GLU A 10 1.56 -1.13 -5.32
C GLU A 10 1.98 0.29 -5.69
N ASN A 11 1.49 0.81 -6.81
CA ASN A 11 1.80 2.17 -7.25
C ASN A 11 1.24 3.21 -6.29
N LEU A 12 0.02 3.02 -5.77
CA LEU A 12 -0.54 3.89 -4.73
C LEU A 12 0.32 3.88 -3.48
N LEU A 13 0.64 2.71 -2.93
CA LEU A 13 1.44 2.57 -1.72
C LEU A 13 2.84 3.17 -1.89
N LYS A 14 3.47 3.04 -3.06
CA LYS A 14 4.75 3.69 -3.36
C LYS A 14 4.63 5.21 -3.38
N PHE A 15 3.54 5.74 -3.95
CA PHE A 15 3.27 7.18 -3.92
C PHE A 15 3.11 7.69 -2.49
N GLU A 16 2.33 6.99 -1.66
CA GLU A 16 2.12 7.32 -0.25
C GLU A 16 3.43 7.29 0.55
N VAL A 17 4.30 6.29 0.32
CA VAL A 17 5.63 6.23 0.94
C VAL A 17 6.51 7.41 0.52
N MET A 18 6.44 7.83 -0.75
CA MET A 18 7.15 9.02 -1.20
C MET A 18 6.58 10.27 -0.52
N GLU A 19 5.25 10.44 -0.51
CA GLU A 19 4.60 11.61 0.08
C GLU A 19 4.86 11.73 1.59
N THR A 20 4.79 10.64 2.34
CA THR A 20 5.10 10.60 3.78
C THR A 20 6.56 10.94 4.08
N GLN A 21 7.50 10.75 3.16
CA GLN A 21 8.88 11.24 3.32
C GLN A 21 9.01 12.76 3.14
N TYR A 22 8.11 13.38 2.40
CA TYR A 22 8.12 14.82 2.11
C TYR A 22 7.13 15.64 2.95
N THR A 23 6.25 14.97 3.69
CA THR A 23 5.20 15.58 4.50
C THR A 23 5.40 15.21 5.97
N SER A 24 4.96 16.08 6.90
CA SER A 24 5.00 15.79 8.35
C SER A 24 3.91 14.81 8.80
N THR A 25 3.36 14.03 7.88
CA THR A 25 2.21 13.15 8.10
C THR A 25 2.67 11.94 8.90
N SER A 26 1.98 11.67 10.01
CA SER A 26 2.38 10.62 10.96
C SER A 26 1.87 9.23 10.59
N GLN A 27 1.09 9.10 9.51
CA GLN A 27 0.54 7.81 9.11
C GLN A 27 1.65 6.89 8.63
N THR A 28 1.72 5.72 9.26
CA THR A 28 2.57 4.62 8.85
C THR A 28 1.96 3.93 7.63
N LEU A 29 2.80 3.24 6.84
CA LEU A 29 2.33 2.46 5.70
C LEU A 29 1.28 1.41 6.09
N ASN A 30 1.35 0.89 7.32
CA ASN A 30 0.36 -0.06 7.84
C ASN A 30 -1.02 0.58 8.03
N GLU A 31 -1.08 1.78 8.61
CA GLU A 31 -2.34 2.50 8.82
C GLU A 31 -3.01 2.84 7.47
N ILE A 32 -2.21 3.18 6.45
CA ILE A 32 -2.70 3.43 5.08
C ILE A 32 -3.29 2.15 4.47
N VAL A 33 -2.63 1.01 4.67
CA VAL A 33 -3.12 -0.29 4.18
C VAL A 33 -4.42 -0.71 4.86
N GLU A 34 -4.52 -0.52 6.18
CA GLU A 34 -5.76 -0.79 6.93
C GLU A 34 -6.91 0.06 6.38
N GLU A 35 -6.69 1.36 6.14
CA GLU A 35 -7.70 2.24 5.54
C GLU A 35 -8.11 1.78 4.13
N TYR A 36 -7.17 1.38 3.29
CA TYR A 36 -7.48 0.87 1.95
C TYR A 36 -8.31 -0.42 2.00
N ILE A 37 -8.03 -1.32 2.95
CA ILE A 37 -8.80 -2.56 3.15
C ILE A 37 -10.21 -2.23 3.65
N GLU A 38 -10.37 -1.32 4.61
CA GLU A 38 -11.69 -0.90 5.09
C GLU A 38 -12.56 -0.31 3.97
N GLN A 39 -11.96 0.50 3.11
CA GLN A 39 -12.65 1.11 1.96
C GLN A 39 -12.91 0.12 0.83
N ASN A 40 -12.03 -0.88 0.65
CA ASN A 40 -12.03 -1.79 -0.49
C ASN A 40 -11.90 -3.25 -0.04
N ALA A 41 -12.76 -3.69 0.87
CA ALA A 41 -12.69 -5.04 1.46
C ALA A 41 -12.70 -6.19 0.42
N VAL A 42 -13.32 -5.97 -0.75
CA VAL A 42 -13.29 -6.94 -1.86
C VAL A 42 -11.89 -7.20 -2.43
N HIS A 43 -10.97 -6.27 -2.23
CA HIS A 43 -9.58 -6.31 -2.69
C HIS A 43 -8.57 -6.57 -1.56
N GLU A 44 -9.02 -6.96 -0.36
CA GLU A 44 -8.15 -7.17 0.81
C GLU A 44 -6.89 -7.99 0.49
N ASN A 45 -7.05 -9.16 -0.14
CA ASN A 45 -5.92 -10.02 -0.50
C ASN A 45 -4.98 -9.37 -1.54
N ASP A 46 -5.52 -8.56 -2.45
CA ASP A 46 -4.73 -7.85 -3.47
C ASP A 46 -3.91 -6.72 -2.81
N ILE A 47 -4.52 -5.97 -1.90
CA ILE A 47 -3.90 -4.89 -1.13
C ILE A 47 -2.78 -5.44 -0.23
N LEU A 48 -3.02 -6.53 0.49
CA LEU A 48 -2.00 -7.17 1.35
C LEU A 48 -0.82 -7.70 0.54
N THR A 49 -1.07 -8.20 -0.67
CA THR A 49 -0.02 -8.63 -1.59
C THR A 49 0.82 -7.42 -2.05
N ALA A 50 0.16 -6.34 -2.48
CA ALA A 50 0.82 -5.11 -2.87
C ALA A 50 1.70 -4.53 -1.75
N TYR A 51 1.16 -4.47 -0.52
CA TYR A 51 1.91 -4.06 0.67
C TYR A 51 3.15 -4.90 0.90
N THR A 52 3.03 -6.22 0.81
CA THR A 52 4.17 -7.14 0.99
C THR A 52 5.26 -6.90 -0.06
N ASN A 53 4.88 -6.63 -1.31
CA ASN A 53 5.83 -6.34 -2.39
C ASN A 53 6.54 -5.01 -2.17
N VAL A 54 5.80 -3.95 -1.81
CA VAL A 54 6.39 -2.65 -1.46
C VAL A 54 7.34 -2.76 -0.26
N MET A 55 6.95 -3.47 0.80
CA MET A 55 7.81 -3.69 1.96
C MET A 55 9.11 -4.42 1.62
N LYS A 56 9.07 -5.42 0.74
CA LYS A 56 10.28 -6.09 0.24
C LYS A 56 11.20 -5.13 -0.52
N GLU A 57 10.64 -4.29 -1.40
CA GLU A 57 11.42 -3.30 -2.14
C GLU A 57 12.08 -2.25 -1.22
N LEU A 58 11.42 -1.88 -0.12
CA LEU A 58 11.96 -0.91 0.85
C LEU A 58 13.07 -1.49 1.73
N ILE A 59 13.02 -2.79 2.05
CA ILE A 59 13.97 -3.44 2.95
C ILE A 59 15.19 -4.02 2.20
N GLY A 60 15.03 -4.35 0.91
CA GLY A 60 16.10 -4.92 0.07
C GLY A 60 16.13 -6.44 0.05
#